data_AF-A0A929ETU9-F1
#
_entry.id   AF-A0A929ETU9-F1
#
_cell.length_a   1.000
_cell.length_b   1.000
_cell.length_c   1.000
_cell.angle_alpha   90.00
_cell.angle_beta   90.00
_cell.angle_gamma   90.00
#
_symmetry.space_group_name_H-M   'P 1'
#
loop_
_entity.id
_entity.type
_entity.pdbx_description
1 polymer ?
#
loop_
_entity_poly.entity_id
_entity_poly.type
_entity_poly.pdbx_seq_one_letter_code
_entity_poly.pdbx_strand_id
1 'polypeptide(L)'
;MYENQQDTRTQVLTTPFSLEQLTNIEPINLAIISDIIESMTKEHAIEWLAMVRNRHARSLIIIVDSTKPNEQPWQLADYLALGLNKIADHKQYQLFAYAIESYRPKRDWLNSRFWANPENFDKYRW
;
A
#
# COMPACT_ATOMS: atom_id res chain seq x y z
N MET A 1 -33.16 3.18 21.06
CA MET A 1 -31.83 3.65 21.50
C MET A 1 -30.86 3.30 20.39
N TYR A 2 -30.65 4.19 19.42
CA TYR A 2 -29.62 3.99 18.39
C TYR A 2 -28.29 4.40 19.00
N GLU A 3 -27.47 3.43 19.39
CA GLU A 3 -26.08 3.70 19.75
C GLU A 3 -25.35 4.26 18.52
N ASN A 4 -24.66 5.37 18.73
CA ASN A 4 -23.92 6.08 17.71
C ASN A 4 -22.75 5.20 17.25
N GLN A 5 -22.93 4.45 16.16
CA GLN A 5 -21.94 3.54 15.56
C GLN A 5 -20.82 4.28 14.80
N GLN A 6 -20.31 5.39 15.34
CA GLN A 6 -19.15 6.04 14.77
C GLN A 6 -17.87 5.42 15.38
N ASP A 7 -17.54 4.20 14.92
CA ASP A 7 -16.29 3.50 15.27
C ASP A 7 -15.10 3.93 14.39
N THR A 8 -15.21 5.09 13.73
CA THR A 8 -14.09 5.64 12.95
C THR A 8 -13.11 6.31 13.89
N ARG A 9 -11.98 5.66 14.13
CA ARG A 9 -10.84 6.23 14.84
C ARG A 9 -9.86 6.81 13.82
N THR A 10 -9.44 8.04 14.03
CA THR A 10 -8.43 8.70 13.19
C THR A 10 -7.21 9.01 14.04
N GLN A 11 -6.03 8.71 13.50
CA GLN A 11 -4.77 9.06 14.11
C GLN A 11 -3.95 9.87 13.11
N VAL A 12 -3.50 11.05 13.53
CA VAL A 12 -2.64 11.92 12.74
C VAL A 12 -1.23 11.84 13.31
N LEU A 13 -0.25 11.57 12.47
CA LEU A 13 1.16 11.53 12.84
C LEU A 13 1.77 12.94 12.76
N THR A 14 2.83 13.20 13.53
CA THR A 14 3.43 14.53 13.59
C THR A 14 4.46 14.74 12.48
N THR A 15 4.58 15.99 12.02
CA THR A 15 5.61 16.44 11.08
C THR A 15 6.68 17.26 11.83
N PRO A 16 8.00 17.07 11.60
CA PRO A 16 8.58 16.14 10.64
C PRO A 16 8.36 14.69 11.07
N PHE A 17 8.02 13.86 10.10
CA PHE A 17 7.71 12.45 10.32
C PHE A 17 8.99 11.65 10.64
N SER A 18 8.91 10.70 11.57
CA SER A 18 9.99 9.73 11.84
C SER A 18 9.45 8.30 11.96
N LEU A 19 10.26 7.31 11.56
CA LEU A 19 9.90 5.89 11.62
C LEU A 19 9.50 5.44 13.04
N GLU A 20 10.10 6.04 14.06
CA GLU A 20 9.81 5.75 15.47
C GLU A 20 8.33 5.98 15.82
N GLN A 21 7.67 6.96 15.19
CA GLN A 21 6.25 7.25 15.41
C GLN A 21 5.35 6.07 15.01
N LEU A 22 5.82 5.20 14.11
CA LEU A 22 5.08 4.00 13.68
C LEU A 22 5.22 2.83 14.67
N THR A 23 6.09 2.91 15.68
CA THR A 23 6.30 1.79 16.61
C THR A 23 5.09 1.56 17.53
N ASN A 24 4.36 2.64 17.85
CA ASN A 24 3.31 2.66 18.86
C ASN A 24 1.91 2.87 18.28
N ILE A 25 1.72 2.59 16.99
CA ILE A 25 0.41 2.65 16.34
C ILE A 25 -0.23 1.27 16.26
N GLU A 26 -1.51 1.22 16.63
CA GLU A 26 -2.32 0.03 16.39
C GLU A 26 -2.50 -0.21 14.88
N PRO A 27 -2.70 -1.45 14.44
CA PRO A 27 -3.00 -1.74 13.05
C PRO A 27 -4.26 -0.99 12.58
N ILE A 28 -4.14 -0.29 11.46
CA ILE A 28 -5.19 0.52 10.85
C ILE A 28 -5.72 -0.14 9.57
N ASN A 29 -6.97 0.15 9.24
CA ASN A 29 -7.57 -0.34 8.01
C ASN A 29 -7.07 0.42 6.77
N LEU A 30 -6.85 1.72 6.89
CA LEU A 30 -6.44 2.62 5.82
C LEU A 30 -5.43 3.65 6.32
N ALA A 31 -4.31 3.77 5.62
CA ALA A 31 -3.38 4.89 5.73
C ALA A 31 -3.54 5.83 4.52
N ILE A 32 -3.62 7.13 4.79
CA ILE A 32 -3.61 8.18 3.77
C ILE A 32 -2.33 8.99 3.95
N ILE A 33 -1.55 9.12 2.89
CA ILE A 33 -0.24 9.75 2.90
C ILE A 33 -0.20 10.85 1.83
N SER A 34 0.25 12.03 2.20
CA SER A 34 0.50 13.14 1.28
C SER A 34 1.74 13.91 1.71
N ASP A 35 2.44 14.53 0.76
CA ASP A 35 3.53 15.48 0.99
C ASP A 35 4.79 14.95 1.71
N ILE A 36 4.87 13.65 2.01
CA ILE A 36 6.00 13.04 2.75
C ILE A 36 7.02 12.40 1.82
N ILE A 37 6.60 11.68 0.78
CA ILE A 37 7.53 10.90 -0.05
C ILE A 37 8.38 11.80 -0.96
N GLU A 38 7.93 13.03 -1.18
CA GLU A 38 8.62 14.07 -1.92
C GLU A 38 9.62 14.85 -1.05
N SER A 39 9.50 14.77 0.29
CA SER A 39 10.35 15.52 1.22
C SER A 39 11.57 14.74 1.71
N MET A 40 11.80 13.52 1.23
CA MET A 40 12.91 12.65 1.63
C MET A 40 13.51 11.92 0.43
N THR A 41 14.65 11.26 0.62
CA THR A 41 15.24 10.43 -0.43
C THR A 41 14.32 9.27 -0.79
N LYS A 42 14.34 8.86 -2.05
CA LYS A 42 13.49 7.77 -2.55
C LYS A 42 13.69 6.47 -1.77
N GLU A 43 14.91 6.17 -1.37
CA GLU A 43 15.26 4.97 -0.59
C GLU A 43 14.54 4.97 0.78
N HIS A 44 14.60 6.09 1.51
CA HIS A 44 13.92 6.22 2.80
C HIS A 44 12.40 6.19 2.66
N ALA A 45 11.86 6.81 1.61
CA ALA A 45 10.43 6.77 1.34
C ALA A 45 9.96 5.34 1.01
N ILE A 46 10.75 4.55 0.27
CA ILE A 46 10.46 3.13 0.00
C ILE A 46 10.44 2.31 1.29
N GLU A 47 11.46 2.45 2.14
CA GLU A 47 11.53 1.74 3.42
C GLU A 47 10.31 2.05 4.28
N TRP A 48 9.97 3.35 4.36
CA TRP A 48 8.83 3.81 5.14
C TRP A 48 7.49 3.28 4.62
N LEU A 49 7.23 3.44 3.32
CA LEU A 49 6.01 2.93 2.68
C LEU A 49 5.90 1.42 2.86
N ALA A 50 7.00 0.68 2.72
CA ALA A 50 7.03 -0.76 2.95
C ALA A 50 6.68 -1.11 4.41
N MET A 51 7.20 -0.36 5.40
CA MET A 51 6.90 -0.60 6.80
C MET A 51 5.42 -0.33 7.12
N VAL A 52 4.85 0.79 6.66
CA VAL A 52 3.42 1.09 6.82
C VAL A 52 2.57 -0.02 6.18
N ARG A 53 2.85 -0.35 4.92
CA ARG A 53 2.12 -1.37 4.15
C ARG A 53 2.18 -2.76 4.77
N ASN A 54 3.35 -3.18 5.26
CA ASN A 54 3.56 -4.56 5.71
C ASN A 54 3.17 -4.78 7.16
N ARG A 55 3.26 -3.74 8.01
CA ARG A 55 3.12 -3.89 9.47
C ARG A 55 1.87 -3.23 10.04
N HIS A 56 1.43 -2.11 9.47
CA HIS A 56 0.44 -1.24 10.13
C HIS A 56 -0.85 -1.08 9.36
N ALA A 57 -0.85 -1.13 8.02
CA ALA A 57 -2.02 -0.79 7.22
C ALA A 57 -2.48 -1.93 6.31
N ARG A 58 -3.78 -2.25 6.32
CA ARG A 58 -4.37 -3.21 5.35
C ARG A 58 -4.53 -2.60 3.95
N SER A 59 -4.71 -1.29 3.89
CA SER A 59 -4.81 -0.52 2.65
C SER A 59 -4.08 0.81 2.79
N LEU A 60 -3.60 1.33 1.66
CA LEU A 60 -2.76 2.50 1.57
C LEU A 60 -3.25 3.36 0.40
N ILE A 61 -3.41 4.66 0.63
CA ILE A 61 -3.58 5.67 -0.41
C ILE A 61 -2.44 6.66 -0.28
N ILE A 62 -1.72 6.88 -1.38
CA ILE A 62 -0.71 7.93 -1.47
C ILE A 62 -1.19 8.99 -2.47
N ILE A 63 -0.99 10.25 -2.09
CA ILE A 63 -1.27 11.43 -2.90
C ILE A 63 0.07 12.09 -3.15
N VAL A 64 0.48 12.09 -4.41
CA VAL A 64 1.80 12.59 -4.83
C VAL A 64 1.63 13.90 -5.56
N ASP A 65 2.36 14.93 -5.16
CA ASP A 65 2.44 16.20 -5.89
C ASP A 65 3.56 16.13 -6.94
N SER A 66 3.18 16.04 -8.22
CA SER A 66 4.12 15.92 -9.33
C SER A 66 4.93 17.20 -9.59
N THR A 67 4.62 18.30 -8.91
CA THR A 67 5.34 19.58 -9.07
C THR A 67 6.46 19.75 -8.05
N LYS A 68 6.50 18.94 -7.00
CA LYS A 68 7.56 19.06 -5.99
C LYS A 68 8.89 18.54 -6.54
N PRO A 69 9.99 19.30 -6.37
CA PRO A 69 11.30 18.84 -6.78
C PRO A 69 11.73 17.67 -5.91
N ASN A 70 12.13 16.58 -6.54
CA ASN A 70 12.81 15.45 -5.90
C ASN A 70 14.10 15.20 -6.66
N GLU A 71 15.21 15.07 -5.94
CA GLU A 71 16.54 14.77 -6.52
C GLU A 71 16.51 13.49 -7.35
N GLN A 72 15.66 12.53 -6.96
CA GLN A 72 15.37 11.32 -7.72
C GLN A 72 13.87 11.18 -7.96
N PRO A 73 13.35 11.61 -9.13
CA PRO A 73 11.92 11.57 -9.40
C PRO A 73 11.41 10.12 -9.44
N TRP A 74 10.31 9.90 -8.74
CA TRP A 74 9.59 8.63 -8.76
C TRP A 74 9.06 8.34 -10.17
N GLN A 75 9.25 7.10 -10.62
CA GLN A 75 8.68 6.58 -11.86
C GLN A 75 7.46 5.72 -11.56
N LEU A 76 6.60 5.51 -12.57
CA LEU A 76 5.46 4.59 -12.45
C LEU A 76 5.90 3.21 -11.94
N ALA A 77 7.05 2.72 -12.40
CA ALA A 77 7.62 1.43 -12.01
C ALA A 77 7.92 1.34 -10.50
N ASP A 78 8.31 2.44 -9.86
CA ASP A 78 8.62 2.46 -8.42
C ASP A 78 7.35 2.23 -7.59
N TYR A 79 6.22 2.85 -7.98
CA TYR A 79 4.92 2.62 -7.35
C TYR A 79 4.44 1.17 -7.57
N LEU A 80 4.56 0.67 -8.80
CA LEU A 80 4.17 -0.70 -9.13
C LEU A 80 5.00 -1.74 -8.36
N ALA A 81 6.29 -1.50 -8.15
CA ALA A 81 7.16 -2.37 -7.34
C ALA A 81 6.73 -2.43 -5.88
N LEU A 82 6.12 -1.36 -5.36
CA LEU A 82 5.47 -1.33 -4.04
C LEU A 82 4.06 -1.94 -4.03
N GLY A 83 3.58 -2.43 -5.17
CA GLY A 83 2.24 -2.99 -5.33
C GLY A 83 1.13 -1.94 -5.39
N LEU A 84 1.50 -0.66 -5.51
CA LEU A 84 0.56 0.44 -5.65
C LEU A 84 0.10 0.51 -7.10
N ASN A 85 -1.22 0.64 -7.29
CA ASN A 85 -1.81 0.92 -8.59
C ASN A 85 -2.24 2.37 -8.66
N LYS A 86 -2.06 3.00 -9.81
CA LYS A 86 -2.57 4.34 -10.06
C LYS A 86 -4.10 4.29 -10.13
N ILE A 87 -4.79 5.13 -9.37
CA ILE A 87 -6.26 5.14 -9.29
C ILE A 87 -6.88 6.42 -9.85
N ALA A 88 -6.16 7.55 -9.82
CA ALA A 88 -6.64 8.81 -10.37
C ALA A 88 -5.49 9.80 -10.61
N ASP A 89 -5.79 10.81 -11.43
CA ASP A 89 -5.02 12.04 -11.56
C ASP A 89 -5.95 13.23 -11.34
N HIS A 90 -5.48 14.25 -10.61
CA HIS A 90 -6.19 15.50 -10.44
C HIS A 90 -5.24 16.68 -10.41
N LYS A 91 -5.21 17.49 -11.48
CA LYS A 91 -4.27 18.60 -11.66
C LYS A 91 -2.82 18.11 -11.51
N GLN A 92 -2.08 18.62 -10.53
CA GLN A 92 -0.72 18.18 -10.19
C GLN A 92 -0.66 16.93 -9.30
N TYR A 93 -1.79 16.45 -8.80
CA TYR A 93 -1.82 15.33 -7.87
C TYR A 93 -2.04 14.00 -8.58
N GLN A 94 -1.19 13.03 -8.26
CA GLN A 94 -1.34 11.65 -8.70
C GLN A 94 -1.71 10.78 -7.51
N LEU A 95 -2.75 9.97 -7.66
CA LEU A 95 -3.25 9.11 -6.58
C LEU A 95 -2.91 7.66 -6.91
N PHE A 96 -2.27 7.00 -5.95
CA PHE A 96 -2.02 5.56 -6.02
C PHE A 96 -2.57 4.88 -4.79
N ALA A 97 -3.02 3.64 -4.97
CA ALA A 97 -3.59 2.85 -3.88
C ALA A 97 -3.10 1.41 -3.90
N TYR A 98 -3.03 0.85 -2.70
CA TYR A 98 -2.77 -0.55 -2.44
C TYR A 98 -3.83 -1.07 -1.47
N ALA A 99 -4.30 -2.29 -1.68
CA ALA A 99 -5.10 -3.02 -0.72
C ALA A 99 -4.69 -4.49 -0.74
N ILE A 100 -4.41 -5.07 0.43
CA ILE A 100 -4.01 -6.48 0.54
C ILE A 100 -5.07 -7.42 -0.06
N GLU A 101 -6.35 -7.05 0.04
CA GLU A 101 -7.50 -7.85 -0.40
C GLU A 101 -7.61 -7.99 -1.92
N SER A 102 -7.15 -6.97 -2.67
CA SER A 102 -7.23 -6.93 -4.14
C SER A 102 -5.87 -6.98 -4.82
N TYR A 103 -4.77 -7.11 -4.06
CA TYR A 103 -3.41 -7.05 -4.58
C TYR A 103 -3.12 -8.08 -5.67
N ARG A 104 -3.63 -9.31 -5.52
CA ARG A 104 -3.50 -10.36 -6.53
C ARG A 104 -4.87 -10.83 -6.98
N PRO A 105 -5.20 -10.76 -8.28
CA PRO A 105 -6.41 -11.38 -8.82
C PRO A 105 -6.44 -12.87 -8.48
N LYS A 106 -7.61 -13.38 -8.09
CA LYS A 106 -7.82 -14.82 -7.96
C LYS A 106 -7.59 -15.46 -9.33
N ARG A 107 -6.75 -16.50 -9.35
CA ARG A 107 -6.41 -17.24 -10.58
C ARG A 107 -7.30 -18.46 -10.68
N ASP A 108 -8.05 -18.58 -11.77
CA ASP A 108 -8.99 -19.68 -12.00
C ASP A 108 -8.32 -21.06 -12.09
N TRP A 109 -7.01 -21.10 -12.35
CA TRP A 109 -6.26 -22.34 -12.39
C TRP A 109 -5.66 -22.72 -11.03
N LEU A 110 -5.62 -21.82 -10.05
CA LEU A 110 -5.05 -22.09 -8.72
C LEU A 110 -6.12 -22.67 -7.79
N ASN A 111 -6.71 -23.81 -8.18
CA ASN A 111 -7.66 -24.56 -7.38
C ASN A 111 -7.48 -26.07 -7.59
N SER A 112 -8.24 -26.86 -6.82
CA SER A 112 -8.18 -28.33 -6.81
C SER A 112 -8.66 -28.99 -8.10
N ARG A 113 -9.33 -28.27 -9.01
CA ARG A 113 -9.69 -28.81 -10.32
C ARG A 113 -8.52 -28.76 -11.30
N PHE A 114 -7.56 -27.86 -11.11
CA PHE A 114 -6.45 -27.60 -12.04
C PHE A 114 -5.07 -27.77 -11.37
N TRP A 115 -4.32 -26.68 -11.13
CA TRP A 115 -2.92 -26.73 -10.69
C TRP A 115 -2.74 -27.42 -9.33
N ALA A 116 -3.73 -27.33 -8.44
CA ALA A 116 -3.71 -27.98 -7.14
C ALA A 116 -4.51 -29.29 -7.13
N ASN A 117 -4.62 -29.99 -8.28
CA ASN A 117 -5.35 -31.25 -8.35
C ASN A 117 -4.64 -32.35 -7.55
N PRO A 118 -5.25 -32.85 -6.44
CA PRO A 118 -4.63 -33.86 -5.59
C PRO A 118 -4.41 -35.20 -6.31
N GLU A 119 -5.21 -35.52 -7.33
CA GLU A 119 -5.07 -36.76 -8.08
C GLU A 119 -3.80 -36.79 -8.95
N ASN A 120 -3.23 -35.63 -9.27
CA ASN A 120 -2.01 -35.51 -10.09
C ASN A 120 -0.73 -35.51 -9.24
N PHE A 121 -0.86 -35.56 -7.90
CA PHE A 121 0.28 -35.59 -6.99
C PHE A 121 1.15 -36.83 -7.26
N ASP A 122 2.46 -36.61 -7.44
CA ASP A 122 3.48 -37.62 -7.77
C ASP A 122 3.31 -38.39 -9.10
N LYS A 123 2.34 -38.00 -9.95
CA LYS A 123 2.13 -38.64 -11.27
C LYS A 123 2.83 -37.93 -12.41
N TYR A 124 2.86 -36.60 -12.36
CA TYR A 124 3.47 -35.77 -13.39
C TYR A 124 4.49 -34.85 -12.74
N ARG A 125 5.74 -34.89 -13.22
CA ARG A 125 6.81 -33.97 -12.85
C ARG A 125 7.22 -33.19 -14.09
N TRP A 126 7.42 -31.89 -13.93
CA TRP A 126 7.92 -30.97 -14.94
C TRP A 126 9.40 -30.70 -14.72
#